data_AF-A0A7Y5DKE9-F1
#
_entry.id   AF-A0A7Y5DKE9-F1
#
_cell.length_a   1.000
_cell.length_b   1.000
_cell.length_c   1.000
_cell.angle_alpha   90.00
_cell.angle_beta   90.00
_cell.angle_gamma   90.00
#
_symmetry.space_group_name_H-M   'P 1'
#
loop_
_entity.id
_entity.type
_entity.pdbx_description
1 polymer ?
#
loop_
_entity_poly.entity_id
_entity_poly.type
_entity_poly.pdbx_seq_one_letter_code
_entity_poly.pdbx_strand_id
1 'polypeptide(L)'
;MTPPINRGAQRNRTLIRGHIRAAGQHRMPTLVVNGNPMVLNSGEDGRYERHYAFGGGSNSVEIKTGEGKSAKRVQFYEANPNQRWS
;
A
#
# COMPACT_ATOMS: atom_id res chain seq x y z
N MET A 1 -0.71 -29.06 14.26
CA MET A 1 0.26 -28.74 13.20
C MET A 1 -0.06 -27.36 12.66
N THR A 2 0.79 -26.37 12.91
CA THR A 2 0.66 -25.02 12.34
C THR A 2 1.06 -25.11 10.87
N PRO A 3 0.25 -24.66 9.89
CA PRO A 3 0.64 -24.71 8.49
C PRO A 3 1.97 -23.96 8.30
N PRO A 4 2.92 -24.48 7.50
CA PRO A 4 4.13 -23.75 7.21
C PRO A 4 3.77 -22.42 6.56
N ILE A 5 4.31 -21.33 7.11
CA ILE A 5 4.21 -20.00 6.53
C ILE A 5 4.70 -20.12 5.09
N ASN A 6 3.76 -19.96 4.14
CA ASN A 6 4.04 -20.11 2.72
C ASN A 6 4.94 -18.94 2.27
N ARG A 7 6.25 -19.12 2.41
CA ARG A 7 7.30 -18.17 1.97
C ARG A 7 7.31 -17.94 0.44
N GLY A 8 6.43 -18.61 -0.32
CA GLY A 8 6.16 -18.30 -1.72
C GLY A 8 5.45 -16.95 -1.95
N ALA A 9 4.82 -16.38 -0.92
CA ALA A 9 4.05 -15.13 -1.05
C ALA A 9 4.90 -13.83 -1.07
N GLN A 10 6.22 -13.90 -0.84
CA GLN A 10 7.06 -12.70 -0.83
C GLN A 10 7.51 -12.21 -2.21
N ARG A 11 7.45 -13.04 -3.27
CA ARG A 11 8.14 -12.76 -4.55
C ARG A 11 7.40 -11.81 -5.51
N ASN A 12 6.12 -11.50 -5.30
CA ASN A 12 5.31 -10.69 -6.22
C ASN A 12 4.61 -9.51 -5.52
N ARG A 13 5.30 -8.79 -4.63
CA ARG A 13 4.70 -7.63 -3.95
C ARG A 13 5.15 -6.35 -4.62
N THR A 14 4.19 -5.55 -5.08
CA THR A 14 4.43 -4.21 -5.60
C THR A 14 4.75 -3.27 -4.44
N LEU A 15 5.77 -2.43 -4.62
CA LEU A 15 6.12 -1.40 -3.65
C LEU A 15 5.18 -0.20 -3.80
N ILE A 16 4.37 0.06 -2.78
CA ILE A 16 3.68 1.33 -2.61
C ILE A 16 4.62 2.27 -1.87
N ARG A 17 5.01 3.38 -2.49
CA ARG A 17 5.86 4.39 -1.86
C ARG A 17 5.39 5.80 -2.14
N GLY A 18 5.76 6.72 -1.25
CA GLY A 18 5.49 8.14 -1.43
C GLY A 18 6.09 9.00 -0.33
N HIS A 19 5.74 10.28 -0.34
CA HIS A 19 6.24 11.29 0.58
C HIS A 19 5.11 12.26 0.95
N ILE A 20 4.91 12.44 2.25
CA ILE A 20 3.86 13.28 2.84
C ILE A 20 4.52 14.48 3.50
N ARG A 21 4.43 15.64 2.84
CA ARG A 21 5.11 16.88 3.28
C ARG A 21 4.75 17.38 4.68
N ALA A 22 3.63 16.94 5.25
CA ALA A 22 3.09 17.43 6.52
C ALA A 22 2.91 16.33 7.59
N ALA A 23 3.72 15.26 7.55
CA ALA A 23 3.54 14.06 8.37
C ALA A 23 3.61 14.27 9.90
N GLY A 24 4.03 15.44 10.39
CA GLY A 24 4.17 15.74 11.83
C GLY A 24 2.97 16.38 12.54
N GLN A 25 1.86 16.66 11.85
CA GLN A 25 0.72 17.39 12.42
C GLN A 25 -0.34 16.43 12.99
N HIS A 26 -0.18 15.98 14.24
CA HIS A 26 -1.13 15.30 15.18
C HIS A 26 -2.08 14.18 14.71
N ARG A 27 -2.25 13.92 13.41
CA ARG A 27 -3.11 12.88 12.87
C ARG A 27 -2.43 12.21 11.69
N MET A 28 -2.07 10.95 11.90
CA MET A 28 -1.37 10.15 10.90
C MET A 28 -2.28 9.94 9.68
N PRO A 29 -1.77 10.16 8.46
CA PRO A 29 -2.50 9.85 7.24
C PRO A 29 -2.73 8.35 7.11
N THR A 30 -3.82 7.98 6.43
CA THR A 30 -4.20 6.57 6.22
C THR A 30 -3.98 6.18 4.77
N LEU A 31 -3.36 5.03 4.54
CA LEU A 31 -3.30 4.39 3.24
C LEU A 31 -4.55 3.53 3.06
N VAL A 32 -5.29 3.69 1.97
CA VAL A 32 -6.46 2.88 1.63
C VAL A 32 -6.17 2.12 0.35
N VAL A 33 -6.23 0.79 0.41
CA VAL A 33 -6.01 -0.08 -0.76
C VAL A 33 -7.30 -0.81 -1.08
N ASN A 34 -7.85 -0.56 -2.27
CA ASN A 34 -9.14 -1.13 -2.71
C ASN A 34 -10.28 -0.92 -1.68
N GLY A 35 -10.32 0.27 -1.06
CA GLY A 35 -11.28 0.60 -0.01
C GLY A 35 -10.91 0.12 1.40
N ASN A 36 -9.87 -0.72 1.55
CA ASN A 36 -9.44 -1.21 2.85
C ASN A 36 -8.41 -0.27 3.49
N PRO A 37 -8.69 0.33 4.65
CA PRO A 37 -7.73 1.19 5.35
C PRO A 37 -6.59 0.36 5.93
N MET A 38 -5.40 0.92 5.87
CA MET A 38 -4.15 0.34 6.33
C MET A 38 -3.36 1.40 7.10
N VAL A 39 -2.74 1.00 8.19
CA VAL A 39 -1.80 1.86 8.92
C VAL A 39 -0.62 2.22 8.02
N LEU A 40 -0.34 3.51 7.92
CA LEU A 40 0.82 4.03 7.21
C LEU A 40 1.89 4.41 8.24
N ASN A 41 3.00 3.69 8.23
CA ASN A 41 4.17 4.11 8.99
C ASN A 41 4.97 5.04 8.07
N SER A 42 4.96 6.33 8.36
CA SER A 42 5.86 7.30 7.72
C SER A 42 7.04 7.60 8.65
N GLY A 43 8.23 7.76 8.07
CA GLY A 43 9.37 8.32 8.79
C GLY A 43 9.14 9.78 9.19
N GLU A 44 10.05 10.34 9.98
CA GLU A 44 10.02 11.77 10.37
C GLU A 44 10.09 12.70 9.16
N ASP A 45 10.72 12.26 8.07
CA ASP A 45 10.77 12.95 6.78
C ASP A 45 9.47 12.79 5.97
N GLY A 46 8.46 12.10 6.49
CA GLY A 46 7.19 11.85 5.81
C GLY A 46 7.26 10.84 4.68
N ARG A 47 8.40 10.17 4.43
CA ARG A 47 8.48 9.07 3.46
C ARG A 47 7.81 7.84 4.02
N TYR A 48 7.15 7.09 3.15
CA TYR A 48 6.54 5.82 3.51
C TYR A 48 6.75 4.78 2.42
N GLU A 49 6.84 3.53 2.86
CA GLU A 49 6.99 2.38 1.99
C GLU A 49 6.18 1.20 2.55
N ARG A 50 5.39 0.57 1.68
CA ARG A 50 4.64 -0.64 2.02
C ARG A 50 4.57 -1.55 0.81
N HIS A 51 5.02 -2.78 0.99
CA HIS A 51 4.83 -3.84 0.01
C HIS A 51 3.38 -4.35 0.07
N TYR A 52 2.73 -4.50 -1.08
CA TYR A 52 1.36 -5.01 -1.19
C TYR A 52 1.24 -5.99 -2.35
N ALA A 53 0.48 -7.06 -2.16
CA ALA A 53 0.18 -8.02 -3.23
C ALA A 53 -1.16 -7.63 -3.85
N PHE A 54 -1.13 -6.95 -4.99
CA PHE A 54 -2.34 -6.61 -5.72
C PHE A 54 -2.91 -7.85 -6.41
N GLY A 55 -4.24 -8.00 -6.36
CA GLY A 55 -4.91 -9.00 -7.17
C GLY A 55 -4.91 -8.59 -8.64
N GLY A 56 -5.06 -9.55 -9.55
CA GLY A 56 -5.24 -9.23 -10.97
C GLY A 56 -6.50 -8.38 -11.19
N GLY A 57 -6.46 -7.49 -12.18
CA GLY A 57 -7.56 -6.60 -12.50
C GLY A 57 -7.41 -5.18 -11.96
N SER A 58 -8.54 -4.48 -11.81
CA SER A 58 -8.57 -3.08 -11.37
C SER A 58 -8.23 -2.95 -9.88
N ASN A 59 -7.26 -2.10 -9.58
CA ASN A 59 -6.81 -1.79 -8.23
C ASN A 59 -6.79 -0.28 -8.01
N SER A 60 -6.83 0.13 -6.74
CA SER A 60 -6.67 1.51 -6.33
C SER A 60 -5.91 1.66 -5.03
N VAL A 61 -5.13 2.72 -4.97
CA VAL A 61 -4.37 3.16 -3.81
C VAL A 61 -4.74 4.61 -3.53
N GLU A 62 -5.12 4.89 -2.30
CA GLU A 62 -5.52 6.22 -1.86
C GLU A 62 -4.79 6.60 -0.57
N ILE A 63 -4.38 7.86 -0.48
CA ILE A 63 -3.93 8.48 0.77
C ILE A 63 -5.06 9.38 1.26
N LYS A 64 -5.47 9.16 2.50
CA LYS A 64 -6.38 10.04 3.23
C LYS A 64 -5.61 10.85 4.26
N THR A 65 -5.97 12.12 4.40
CA THR A 65 -5.43 12.96 5.48
C THR A 65 -5.87 12.42 6.84
N GLY A 66 -5.26 12.93 7.92
CA GLY A 66 -5.71 12.62 9.28
C GLY A 66 -7.17 13.04 9.59
N GLU A 67 -7.81 13.83 8.73
CA GLU A 67 -9.24 14.17 8.79
C GLU A 67 -10.12 13.19 8.00
N GLY A 68 -9.53 12.18 7.35
CA GLY A 68 -10.25 11.24 6.50
C GLY A 68 -10.55 11.75 5.09
N LYS A 69 -10.10 12.96 4.72
CA LYS A 69 -10.27 13.52 3.37
C LYS A 69 -9.31 12.86 2.38
N SER A 70 -9.77 12.58 1.17
CA SER A 70 -8.93 12.08 0.08
C SER A 70 -7.87 13.11 -0.31
N ALA A 71 -6.60 12.78 -0.09
CA ALA A 71 -5.47 13.63 -0.49
C ALA A 71 -4.99 13.30 -1.91
N LYS A 72 -4.88 12.00 -2.21
CA LYS A 72 -4.50 11.50 -3.53
C LYS A 72 -5.04 10.09 -3.73
N ARG A 73 -5.53 9.80 -4.93
CA ARG A 73 -5.94 8.46 -5.35
C ARG A 73 -5.31 8.12 -6.69
N VAL A 74 -4.82 6.89 -6.81
CA VAL A 74 -4.31 6.30 -8.05
C VAL A 74 -5.13 5.05 -8.33
N GLN A 75 -5.55 4.89 -9.57
CA GLN A 75 -6.21 3.68 -10.08
C GLN A 75 -5.35 3.10 -11.17
N PHE A 76 -5.24 1.78 -11.22
CA PHE A 76 -4.43 1.06 -12.19
C PHE A 76 -4.96 -0.35 -12.38
N TYR A 77 -4.52 -1.01 -13.45
CA TYR A 77 -4.86 -2.40 -13.76
C TYR A 77 -3.62 -3.29 -13.59
N GLU A 78 -3.74 -4.38 -12.84
CA GLU A 78 -2.69 -5.38 -12.66
C GLU A 78 -2.94 -6.55 -13.63
N ALA A 79 -2.16 -6.61 -14.70
CA ALA A 79 -2.31 -7.62 -15.74
C ALA A 79 -1.55 -8.93 -15.43
N ASN A 80 -0.55 -8.89 -14.54
CA ASN A 80 0.39 -10.00 -14.33
C ASN A 80 0.61 -10.30 -12.82
N PRO A 81 -0.44 -10.62 -12.04
CA PRO A 81 -0.31 -10.85 -10.59
C PRO A 81 0.58 -12.06 -10.24
N ASN A 82 0.84 -12.96 -11.20
CA ASN A 82 1.48 -14.25 -11.01
C ASN A 82 2.74 -14.47 -11.87
N GLN A 83 3.35 -13.43 -12.47
CA GLN A 83 4.47 -13.65 -13.40
C GLN A 83 5.70 -14.23 -12.68
N ARG A 84 5.79 -15.57 -12.72
CA ARG A 84 6.99 -16.36 -12.46
C ARG A 84 7.94 -16.06 -13.62
N TRP A 85 9.07 -15.45 -13.33
CA TRP A 85 10.17 -15.39 -14.28
C TRP A 85 10.72 -16.81 -14.39
N SER A 86 10.57 -17.41 -15.57
CA SER A 86 11.12 -18.71 -15.96
C SER A 86 12.64 -18.67 -16.01
#